data_AF-A0A0B6YYW9-F1
#
_entry.id   AF-A0A0B6YYW9-F1
#
_cell.length_a   1.000
_cell.length_b   1.000
_cell.length_c   1.000
_cell.angle_alpha   90.00
_cell.angle_beta   90.00
_cell.angle_gamma   90.00
#
_symmetry.space_group_name_H-M   'P 1'
#
loop_
_entity.id
_entity.type
_entity.pdbx_description
1 polymer ?
#
loop_
_entity_poly.entity_id
_entity_poly.type
_entity_poly.pdbx_seq_one_letter_code
_entity_poly.pdbx_strand_id
1 'polypeptide(L)'
;MQHVNQFIKTLLACEELHKYDRARIFLDEDYTASDKFTALGNLYFVHEEVAELLIWDFVDCKFIEVEGREVLSGNIENVPIKEKAKFPQQFFPEFKWSRKGFMRTRWSINNCIFDLVN
;
A
#
# COMPACT_ATOMS: atom_id res chain seq x y z
N MET A 1 -15.78 -5.84 5.31
CA MET A 1 -14.90 -4.66 5.16
C MET A 1 -15.56 -3.33 5.51
N GLN A 2 -16.85 -3.28 5.85
CA GLN A 2 -17.51 -2.02 6.25
C GLN A 2 -16.76 -1.28 7.38
N HIS A 3 -16.24 -2.01 8.37
CA HIS A 3 -15.43 -1.44 9.45
C HIS A 3 -14.08 -0.85 8.98
N VAL A 4 -13.41 -1.48 8.00
CA VAL A 4 -12.16 -0.98 7.43
C VAL A 4 -12.43 0.33 6.67
N ASN A 5 -13.45 0.34 5.81
CA ASN A 5 -13.83 1.55 5.08
C ASN A 5 -14.19 2.71 6.02
N GLN A 6 -14.94 2.43 7.09
CA GLN A 6 -15.26 3.45 8.08
C GLN A 6 -14.02 3.94 8.82
N PHE A 7 -13.12 3.03 9.21
CA PHE A 7 -11.85 3.37 9.85
C PHE A 7 -10.99 4.28 8.97
N ILE A 8 -10.80 3.94 7.69
CA ILE A 8 -10.01 4.75 6.74
C ILE A 8 -10.63 6.14 6.55
N LYS A 9 -11.96 6.22 6.41
CA LYS A 9 -12.66 7.51 6.30
C LYS A 9 -12.46 8.36 7.55
N THR A 10 -12.62 7.77 8.74
CA THR A 10 -12.42 8.47 10.00
C THR A 10 -10.97 8.93 10.15
N LEU A 11 -10.00 8.10 9.78
CA LEU A 11 -8.58 8.43 9.85
C LEU A 11 -8.21 9.58 8.88
N LEU A 12 -8.70 9.54 7.64
CA LEU A 12 -8.44 10.61 6.65
C LEU A 12 -9.13 11.94 6.99
N ALA A 13 -10.21 11.89 7.75
CA ALA A 13 -10.94 13.07 8.24
C ALA A 13 -10.45 13.57 9.62
N CYS A 14 -9.46 12.90 10.21
CA CYS A 14 -8.91 13.22 11.53
C CYS A 14 -8.25 14.61 11.50
N GLU A 15 -8.66 15.50 12.39
CA GLU A 15 -8.14 16.88 12.44
C GLU A 15 -6.66 16.88 12.83
N GLU A 16 -6.23 15.96 13.68
CA GLU A 16 -4.85 15.76 14.10
C GLU A 16 -3.92 15.40 12.93
N LEU A 17 -4.47 14.91 11.81
CA LEU A 17 -3.74 14.59 10.59
C LEU A 17 -3.84 15.68 9.51
N HIS A 18 -4.30 16.90 9.85
CA HIS A 18 -4.45 18.00 8.89
C HIS A 18 -3.14 18.34 8.16
N LYS A 19 -1.99 18.27 8.83
CA LYS A 19 -0.66 18.53 8.25
C LYS A 19 -0.12 17.42 7.34
N TYR A 20 -0.83 16.30 7.24
CA TYR A 20 -0.45 15.21 6.34
C TYR A 20 -1.23 15.35 5.04
N ASP A 21 -0.80 16.29 4.21
CA ASP A 21 -1.44 16.67 2.95
C ASP A 21 -1.40 15.55 1.89
N ARG A 22 -0.41 14.65 2.00
CA ARG A 22 -0.21 13.52 1.10
C ARG A 22 -0.41 12.19 1.80
N ALA A 23 -1.10 11.27 1.13
CA ALA A 23 -1.29 9.90 1.62
C ALA A 23 -1.36 8.88 0.49
N ARG A 24 -0.82 7.68 0.75
CA ARG A 24 -1.00 6.50 -0.11
C ARG A 24 -1.42 5.32 0.75
N ILE A 25 -2.62 4.83 0.51
CA ILE A 25 -3.21 3.71 1.25
C ILE A 25 -3.46 2.58 0.27
N PHE A 26 -2.91 1.40 0.56
CA PHE A 26 -3.11 0.17 -0.21
C PHE A 26 -3.83 -0.83 0.66
N LEU A 27 -4.93 -1.39 0.18
CA LEU A 27 -5.72 -2.39 0.91
C LEU A 27 -6.05 -3.54 -0.03
N ASP A 28 -5.45 -4.71 0.21
CA ASP A 28 -5.73 -5.93 -0.54
C ASP A 28 -7.02 -6.54 -0.02
N GLU A 29 -8.11 -6.31 -0.74
CA GLU A 29 -9.46 -6.55 -0.26
C GLU A 29 -10.22 -7.58 -1.11
N ASP A 30 -9.68 -7.95 -2.27
CA ASP A 30 -10.28 -8.91 -3.19
C ASP A 30 -10.06 -10.36 -2.72
N TYR A 31 -10.93 -10.81 -1.82
CA TYR A 31 -10.95 -12.20 -1.34
C TYR A 31 -11.38 -13.21 -2.41
N THR A 32 -11.86 -12.77 -3.58
CA THR A 32 -12.25 -13.67 -4.67
C THR A 32 -11.04 -14.18 -5.45
N ALA A 33 -9.95 -13.41 -5.47
CA ALA A 33 -8.67 -13.77 -6.07
C ALA A 33 -7.83 -14.68 -5.15
N SER A 34 -8.32 -15.90 -4.86
CA SER A 34 -7.76 -16.78 -3.82
C SER A 34 -6.26 -17.12 -3.99
N ASP A 35 -5.75 -17.10 -5.22
CA ASP A 35 -4.35 -17.35 -5.58
C ASP A 35 -3.42 -16.15 -5.32
N LYS A 36 -3.97 -14.93 -5.23
CA LYS A 36 -3.20 -13.68 -5.05
C LYS A 36 -3.54 -12.90 -3.78
N PHE A 37 -4.67 -13.21 -3.16
CA PHE A 37 -5.15 -12.53 -1.97
C PHE A 37 -4.26 -12.78 -0.75
N THR A 38 -3.87 -11.69 -0.08
CA THR A 38 -2.98 -11.66 1.09
C THR A 38 -3.60 -10.96 2.30
N ALA A 39 -4.67 -10.18 2.12
CA ALA A 39 -5.27 -9.32 3.14
C ALA A 39 -4.30 -8.27 3.75
N LEU A 40 -3.17 -8.01 3.09
CA LEU A 40 -2.20 -7.00 3.52
C LEU A 40 -2.73 -5.59 3.26
N GLY A 41 -2.26 -4.65 4.07
CA GLY A 41 -2.54 -3.24 3.87
C GLY A 41 -1.40 -2.36 4.37
N ASN A 42 -1.19 -1.26 3.68
CA ASN A 42 -0.19 -0.24 4.01
C ASN A 42 -0.86 1.12 4.01
N LEU A 43 -0.62 1.91 5.05
CA LEU A 43 -1.12 3.27 5.18
C LEU A 43 0.07 4.20 5.36
N TYR A 44 0.35 5.03 4.36
CA TYR A 44 1.41 6.02 4.41
C TYR A 44 0.79 7.41 4.46
N PHE A 45 1.12 8.16 5.51
CA PHE A 45 0.78 9.57 5.68
C PHE A 45 2.08 10.37 5.66
N VAL A 46 2.17 11.38 4.81
CA VAL A 46 3.37 12.19 4.65
C VAL A 46 3.07 13.63 5.05
N HIS A 47 3.92 14.19 5.92
CA HIS A 47 3.77 15.55 6.42
C HIS A 47 4.03 16.58 5.32
N GLU A 48 3.33 17.72 5.36
CA GLU A 48 3.41 18.80 4.37
C GLU A 48 4.82 19.38 4.19
N GLU A 49 5.63 19.35 5.27
CA GLU A 49 7.02 19.85 5.25
C GLU A 49 7.99 18.98 4.43
N VAL A 50 7.58 17.78 4.01
CA VAL A 50 8.38 16.97 3.09
C VAL A 50 8.35 17.62 1.70
N ALA A 51 9.49 18.17 1.28
CA ALA A 51 9.60 18.92 0.03
C ALA A 51 9.56 17.99 -1.19
N GLU A 52 10.44 16.98 -1.24
CA GLU A 52 10.53 16.04 -2.35
C GLU A 52 10.01 14.67 -1.92
N LEU A 53 8.90 14.23 -2.53
CA LEU A 53 8.26 12.95 -2.27
C LEU A 53 7.94 12.24 -3.58
N LEU A 54 8.66 11.16 -3.86
CA LEU A 54 8.44 10.32 -5.03
C LEU A 54 8.17 8.87 -4.62
N ILE A 55 7.37 8.17 -5.41
CA ILE A 55 7.15 6.72 -5.31
C ILE A 55 7.59 6.05 -6.61
N TRP A 56 8.16 4.85 -6.50
CA TRP A 56 8.59 4.08 -7.66
C TRP A 56 7.40 3.42 -8.34
N ASP A 57 7.27 3.65 -9.64
CA ASP A 57 6.43 2.87 -10.53
C ASP A 57 7.20 1.61 -10.97
N PHE A 58 6.71 0.44 -10.56
CA PHE A 58 7.33 -0.84 -10.87
C PHE A 58 7.10 -1.31 -12.31
N VAL A 59 6.14 -0.72 -13.03
CA VAL A 59 5.86 -1.04 -14.44
C VAL A 59 6.73 -0.18 -15.34
N ASP A 60 6.67 1.13 -15.17
CA ASP A 60 7.44 2.10 -15.97
C ASP A 60 8.89 2.24 -15.51
N CYS A 61 9.25 1.65 -14.37
CA CYS A 61 10.60 1.67 -13.78
C CYS A 61 11.15 3.09 -13.61
N LYS A 62 10.32 3.98 -13.04
CA LYS A 62 10.68 5.38 -12.78
C LYS A 62 10.05 5.88 -11.49
N PHE A 63 10.65 6.90 -10.89
CA PHE A 63 10.01 7.63 -9.81
C PHE A 63 8.97 8.61 -10.35
N ILE A 64 7.82 8.67 -9.69
CA ILE A 64 6.74 9.63 -9.97
C ILE A 64 6.40 10.42 -8.71
N GLU A 65 5.93 11.65 -8.89
CA GLU A 65 5.53 12.52 -7.78
C GLU A 65 4.29 12.00 -7.06
N VAL A 66 4.28 12.14 -5.73
CA VAL A 66 3.16 11.75 -4.88
C VAL A 66 2.42 13.00 -4.44
N GLU A 67 1.25 13.21 -5.04
CA GLU A 67 0.36 14.31 -4.70
C GLU A 67 -0.91 13.81 -4.01
N GLY A 68 -1.46 14.67 -3.14
CA GLY A 68 -2.74 14.45 -2.48
C GLY A 68 -2.86 13.13 -1.72
N ARG A 69 -4.11 12.77 -1.38
CA ARG A 69 -4.44 11.57 -0.63
C ARG A 69 -5.17 10.58 -1.54
N GLU A 70 -4.67 9.36 -1.61
CA GLU A 70 -5.24 8.31 -2.45
C GLU A 70 -5.44 7.01 -1.66
N VAL A 71 -6.60 6.37 -1.85
CA VAL A 71 -6.96 5.07 -1.29
C VAL A 71 -7.17 4.08 -2.42
N LEU A 72 -6.27 3.10 -2.50
CA LEU A 72 -6.26 2.03 -3.49
C LEU A 72 -6.72 0.75 -2.78
N SER A 73 -8.00 0.39 -2.96
CA SER A 73 -8.62 -0.75 -2.31
C SER A 73 -9.38 -1.64 -3.30
N GLY A 74 -9.82 -2.81 -2.86
CA GLY A 74 -10.39 -3.85 -3.71
C GLY A 74 -9.31 -4.73 -4.34
N ASN A 75 -9.38 -4.91 -5.67
CA ASN A 75 -8.34 -5.62 -6.42
C ASN A 75 -7.21 -4.65 -6.76
N ILE A 76 -6.07 -4.84 -6.09
CA ILE A 76 -4.91 -3.97 -6.24
C ILE A 76 -3.78 -4.62 -7.05
N GLU A 77 -4.03 -5.72 -7.78
CA GLU A 77 -2.98 -6.45 -8.52
C GLU A 77 -2.24 -5.56 -9.52
N ASN A 78 -2.99 -4.74 -10.25
CA ASN A 78 -2.45 -3.93 -11.34
C ASN A 78 -2.04 -2.51 -10.90
N VAL A 79 -1.98 -2.24 -9.60
CA VAL A 79 -1.50 -0.95 -9.08
C VAL A 79 0.02 -0.89 -9.26
N PRO A 80 0.55 0.03 -10.09
CA PRO A 80 1.95 -0.02 -10.52
C PRO A 80 2.95 0.50 -9.46
N ILE A 81 2.49 1.35 -8.54
CA ILE A 81 3.31 1.96 -7.50
C ILE A 81 3.54 1.08 -6.25
N LYS A 82 3.18 -0.19 -6.35
CA LYS A 82 3.47 -1.20 -5.33
C LYS A 82 3.76 -2.55 -5.97
N GLU A 83 4.60 -3.33 -5.32
CA GLU A 83 4.78 -4.74 -5.62
C GLU A 83 4.07 -5.56 -4.55
N LYS A 84 3.35 -6.61 -4.95
CA LYS A 84 2.69 -7.53 -4.02
C LYS A 84 2.90 -8.94 -4.52
N ALA A 85 3.28 -9.85 -3.63
CA ALA A 85 3.32 -11.27 -3.96
C ALA A 85 2.81 -12.11 -2.79
N LYS A 86 2.00 -13.11 -3.13
CA LYS A 86 1.61 -14.17 -2.22
C LYS A 86 2.67 -15.26 -2.23
N PHE A 87 3.06 -15.76 -1.07
CA PHE A 87 4.05 -16.82 -0.99
C PHE A 87 3.51 -18.15 -1.51
N PRO A 88 4.35 -18.98 -2.16
CA PRO A 88 3.96 -20.30 -2.62
C PRO A 88 3.38 -21.18 -1.51
N GLN A 89 2.32 -21.92 -1.82
CA GLN A 89 1.62 -22.80 -0.88
C GLN A 89 2.53 -23.86 -0.24
N GLN A 90 3.57 -24.31 -0.96
CA GLN A 90 4.54 -25.30 -0.47
C GLN A 90 5.36 -24.82 0.74
N PHE A 91 5.45 -23.51 0.99
CA PHE A 91 6.11 -22.97 2.19
C PHE A 91 5.26 -23.14 3.46
N PHE A 92 3.96 -23.44 3.31
CA PHE A 92 3.01 -23.61 4.40
C PHE A 92 2.23 -24.92 4.24
N PRO A 93 2.92 -26.08 4.29
CA PRO A 93 2.31 -27.38 3.99
C PRO A 93 1.16 -27.74 4.93
N GLU A 94 1.19 -27.22 6.17
CA GLU A 94 0.15 -27.45 7.18
C GLU A 94 -1.11 -26.57 7.00
N PHE A 95 -1.05 -25.51 6.17
CA PHE A 95 -2.13 -24.53 6.04
C PHE A 95 -2.65 -24.47 4.62
N LYS A 96 -3.72 -25.21 4.31
CA LYS A 96 -4.34 -25.28 2.96
C LYS A 96 -4.72 -23.91 2.34
N TRP A 97 -4.88 -22.88 3.16
CA TRP A 97 -5.31 -21.54 2.75
C TRP A 97 -4.41 -20.48 3.40
N SER A 98 -3.15 -20.43 3.00
CA SER A 98 -2.25 -19.35 3.45
C SER A 98 -2.60 -18.04 2.73
N ARG A 99 -2.54 -16.92 3.45
CA ARG A 99 -2.58 -15.55 2.91
C ARG A 99 -1.24 -14.85 3.05
N LYS A 100 -0.20 -15.58 3.46
CA LYS A 100 1.12 -15.00 3.69
C LYS A 100 1.72 -14.54 2.38
N GLY A 101 2.34 -13.38 2.42
CA GLY A 101 2.95 -12.72 1.29
C GLY A 101 3.66 -11.47 1.80
N PHE A 102 4.03 -10.60 0.88
CA PHE A 102 4.53 -9.27 1.21
C PHE A 102 3.89 -8.23 0.30
N MET A 103 3.93 -6.99 0.76
CA MET A 103 3.68 -5.82 -0.06
C MET A 103 4.87 -4.87 0.09
N ARG A 104 5.45 -4.46 -1.02
CA ARG A 104 6.59 -3.56 -1.08
C ARG A 104 6.22 -2.28 -1.80
N THR A 105 6.68 -1.17 -1.26
CA THR A 105 6.70 0.13 -1.93
C THR A 105 8.12 0.68 -1.87
N ARG A 106 8.51 1.44 -2.88
CA ARG A 106 9.82 2.10 -2.94
C ARG A 106 9.62 3.60 -3.02
N TRP A 107 10.29 4.32 -2.15
CA TRP A 107 10.14 5.75 -1.98
C TRP A 107 11.46 6.46 -2.23
N SER A 108 11.40 7.69 -2.73
CA SER A 108 12.49 8.65 -2.68
C SER A 108 12.00 9.88 -1.92
N ILE A 109 12.58 10.15 -0.76
CA ILE A 109 12.26 11.31 0.06
C ILE A 109 13.51 12.16 0.22
N ASN A 110 13.49 13.39 -0.27
CA ASN A 110 14.65 14.30 -0.25
C ASN A 110 15.94 13.59 -0.72
N ASN A 111 15.86 12.89 -1.87
CA ASN A 111 16.91 12.08 -2.48
C ASN A 111 17.41 10.86 -1.66
N CYS A 112 16.73 10.50 -0.58
CA CYS A 112 16.95 9.24 0.12
C CYS A 112 16.00 8.17 -0.43
N ILE A 113 16.56 7.15 -1.08
CA ILE A 113 15.80 6.03 -1.65
C ILE A 113 15.77 4.87 -0.66
N PHE A 114 14.56 4.35 -0.38
CA PHE A 114 14.37 3.20 0.50
C PHE A 114 13.12 2.40 0.13
N ASP A 115 13.12 1.12 0.53
CA ASP A 115 11.98 0.22 0.39
C ASP A 115 11.28 0.06 1.75
N LEU A 116 9.95 0.13 1.74
CA LEU A 116 9.10 -0.27 2.86
C LEU A 116 8.38 -1.57 2.47
N VAL A 117 8.50 -2.58 3.33
CA VAL A 117 7.92 -3.91 3.12
C VAL A 117 7.09 -4.26 4.37
N ASN A 118 5.86 -4.71 4.16
CA ASN A 118 5.03 -5.31 5.21
C ASN A 118 5.26 -6.82 5.30
#